data_AF-A0A2V1CXX4-F1
#
_entry.id   AF-A0A2V1CXX4-F1
#
_cell.length_a   1.000
_cell.length_b   1.000
_cell.length_c   1.000
_cell.angle_alpha   90.00
_cell.angle_beta   90.00
_cell.angle_gamma   90.00
#
_symmetry.space_group_name_H-M   'P 1'
#
loop_
_entity.id
_entity.type
_entity.pdbx_description
1 polymer ?
#
loop_
_entity_poly.entity_id
_entity_poly.type
_entity_poly.pdbx_seq_one_letter_code
_entity_poly.pdbx_strand_id
1 'polypeptide(L)'
;YNLDRTTLMRRFKGKTTLYQASRSVHQKLLTDAQEEVLLQHITDLSDRGMPPTPQILEKLIVEMVREPVGKCWVRRFCQRYENKIKSIYLRGIDQTRKVADNTAHFEHFYQVVR
;
A
#
# COMPACT_ATOMS: atom_id res chain seq x y z
N TYR A 1 -28.80 14.07 16.99
CA TYR A 1 -27.56 14.76 16.56
C TYR A 1 -27.70 16.24 16.82
N ASN A 2 -26.91 16.81 17.73
CA ASN A 2 -26.95 18.24 18.09
C ASN A 2 -25.79 18.95 17.36
N LEU A 3 -25.94 19.15 16.05
CA LEU A 3 -24.90 19.77 15.22
C LEU A 3 -25.20 21.26 15.02
N ASP A 4 -24.19 22.10 15.26
CA ASP A 4 -24.34 23.54 15.13
C ASP A 4 -24.64 23.98 13.67
N ARG A 5 -25.53 24.97 13.52
CA ARG A 5 -25.99 25.50 12.23
C ARG A 5 -24.81 25.98 11.36
N THR A 6 -23.76 26.54 11.95
CA THR A 6 -22.61 27.03 11.18
C THR A 6 -21.84 25.90 10.51
N THR A 7 -21.84 24.71 11.13
CA THR A 7 -21.16 23.53 10.60
C THR A 7 -21.88 22.99 9.37
N LEU A 8 -23.22 22.95 9.41
CA LEU A 8 -24.04 22.60 8.26
C LEU A 8 -23.89 23.62 7.12
N MET A 9 -23.91 24.91 7.44
CA MET A 9 -23.74 25.97 6.43
C MET A 9 -22.37 25.90 5.74
N ARG A 10 -21.29 25.61 6.47
CA ARG A 10 -19.95 25.41 5.88
C ARG A 10 -19.91 24.23 4.91
N ARG A 11 -20.55 23.12 5.28
CA ARG A 11 -20.65 21.92 4.42
C ARG A 11 -21.45 22.21 3.15
N PHE A 12 -22.61 22.86 3.29
CA PHE A 12 -23.45 23.24 2.15
C PHE A 12 -22.73 24.18 1.18
N LYS A 13 -21.96 25.15 1.70
CA LYS A 13 -21.14 26.07 0.91
C LYS A 13 -19.87 25.43 0.34
N GLY A 14 -19.66 24.12 0.48
CA GLY A 14 -18.47 23.41 0.00
C GLY A 14 -17.16 23.82 0.68
N LYS A 15 -17.21 24.61 1.76
CA LYS A 15 -16.01 25.06 2.50
C LYS A 15 -15.40 23.95 3.36
N THR A 16 -16.17 22.90 3.62
CA THR A 16 -15.68 21.71 4.32
C THR A 16 -14.99 20.80 3.30
N THR A 17 -13.67 20.65 3.44
CA THR A 17 -12.89 19.69 2.66
C THR A 17 -13.40 18.27 2.86
N LEU A 18 -13.27 17.41 1.84
CA LEU A 18 -13.57 15.99 1.99
C LEU A 18 -12.82 15.41 3.18
N TYR A 19 -13.49 14.52 3.91
CA TYR A 19 -12.93 13.88 5.10
C TYR A 19 -11.57 13.22 4.83
N GLN A 20 -11.43 12.55 3.67
CA GLN A 20 -10.19 11.90 3.26
C GLN A 20 -9.05 12.91 3.02
N ALA A 21 -9.33 14.01 2.34
CA ALA A 21 -8.35 15.06 2.06
C ALA A 21 -7.90 15.77 3.35
N SER A 22 -8.84 16.10 4.24
CA SER A 22 -8.53 16.71 5.53
C SER A 22 -7.65 15.82 6.41
N ARG A 23 -7.93 14.51 6.43
CA ARG A 23 -7.12 13.52 7.15
C ARG A 23 -5.70 13.42 6.59
N SER A 24 -5.56 13.44 5.27
CA SER A 24 -4.26 13.39 4.63
C SER A 24 -3.40 14.61 5.01
N VAL A 25 -4.00 15.81 4.97
CA VAL A 25 -3.28 17.06 5.23
C VAL A 25 -2.97 17.27 6.71
N HIS A 26 -3.88 16.90 7.61
CA HIS A 26 -3.78 17.30 9.02
C HIS A 26 -3.57 16.17 10.03
N GLN A 27 -3.78 14.91 9.63
CA GLN A 27 -3.72 13.76 10.57
C GLN A 27 -2.69 12.70 10.20
N LYS A 28 -2.03 12.82 9.05
CA LYS A 28 -0.94 11.91 8.65
C LYS A 28 0.42 12.52 8.96
N LEU A 29 1.36 11.65 9.30
CA LEU A 29 2.77 12.00 9.46
C LEU A 29 3.44 12.32 8.11
N LEU A 30 3.02 11.61 7.05
CA LEU A 30 3.53 11.76 5.69
C LEU A 30 2.39 12.25 4.79
N THR A 31 2.73 13.12 3.85
CA THR A 31 1.83 13.51 2.76
C THR A 31 1.58 12.34 1.81
N ASP A 32 0.46 12.34 1.10
CA ASP A 32 0.13 11.27 0.14
C ASP A 32 1.24 11.08 -0.92
N ALA A 33 1.91 12.15 -1.33
CA ALA A 33 3.02 12.09 -2.27
C ALA A 33 4.21 11.31 -1.71
N GLN A 34 4.55 11.53 -0.43
CA GLN A 34 5.62 10.78 0.24
C GLN A 34 5.24 9.31 0.45
N GLU A 35 3.97 9.02 0.79
CA GLU A 35 3.47 7.66 0.88
C GLU A 35 3.56 6.92 -0.47
N GLU A 36 3.31 7.60 -1.60
CA GLU A 36 3.43 7.00 -2.94
C GLU A 36 4.89 6.71 -3.33
N VAL A 37 5.83 7.60 -3.03
CA VAL A 37 7.27 7.34 -3.24
C VAL A 37 7.73 6.13 -2.42
N LEU A 38 7.25 6.01 -1.18
CA LEU A 38 7.55 4.85 -0.34
C LEU A 38 7.00 3.55 -0.94
N LEU A 39 5.78 3.58 -1.50
CA LEU A 39 5.19 2.43 -2.19
C LEU A 39 5.97 2.01 -3.45
N GLN A 40 6.44 2.99 -4.23
CA GLN A 40 7.31 2.71 -5.38
C GLN A 40 8.60 2.04 -4.93
N HIS A 41 9.23 2.57 -3.88
CA HIS A 41 10.45 1.97 -3.33
C HIS A 41 10.23 0.54 -2.82
N ILE A 42 9.09 0.27 -2.14
CA ILE A 42 8.70 -1.09 -1.73
C ILE A 42 8.56 -2.01 -2.94
N THR A 43 7.96 -1.52 -4.02
CA THR A 43 7.76 -2.27 -5.26
C THR A 43 9.09 -2.64 -5.89
N ASP A 44 10.00 -1.67 -6.03
CA ASP A 44 11.34 -1.88 -6.59
C ASP A 44 12.16 -2.89 -5.77
N LEU A 45 12.06 -2.84 -4.45
CA LEU A 45 12.71 -3.82 -3.56
C LEU A 45 12.12 -5.22 -3.72
N SER A 46 10.80 -5.32 -3.85
CA SER A 46 10.13 -6.60 -4.07
C SER A 46 10.46 -7.19 -5.45
N ASP A 47 10.57 -6.36 -6.48
CA ASP A 47 10.94 -6.79 -7.84
C ASP A 47 12.40 -7.30 -7.87
N ARG A 48 13.27 -6.81 -6.97
CA ARG A 48 14.62 -7.35 -6.74
C ARG A 48 14.64 -8.63 -5.88
N GLY A 49 13.48 -9.14 -5.47
CA GLY A 49 13.36 -10.34 -4.65
C GLY A 49 13.57 -10.12 -3.15
N MET A 50 13.57 -8.88 -2.68
CA MET A 50 13.75 -8.53 -1.26
C MET A 50 12.57 -7.70 -0.76
N PRO A 51 11.39 -8.29 -0.60
CA PRO A 51 10.24 -7.52 -0.16
C PRO A 51 10.46 -7.00 1.28
N PRO A 52 10.27 -5.71 1.55
CA PRO A 52 10.67 -5.11 2.81
C PRO A 52 9.79 -5.60 3.98
N THR A 53 10.44 -5.96 5.08
CA THR A 53 9.80 -6.32 6.36
C THR A 53 9.24 -5.06 7.05
N PRO A 54 8.18 -5.15 7.87
CA PRO A 54 7.66 -4.01 8.66
C PRO A 54 8.72 -3.23 9.44
N GLN A 55 9.76 -3.91 9.96
CA GLN A 55 10.89 -3.30 10.67
C GLN A 55 11.78 -2.45 9.75
N ILE A 56 11.98 -2.87 8.50
CA ILE A 56 12.72 -2.11 7.50
C ILE A 56 11.92 -0.86 7.12
N LEU A 57 10.60 -1.00 6.96
CA LEU A 57 9.73 0.13 6.67
C LEU A 57 9.79 1.19 7.78
N GLU A 58 9.76 0.76 9.05
CA GLU A 58 9.92 1.65 10.20
C GLU A 58 11.24 2.42 10.14
N LYS A 59 12.35 1.73 9.87
CA LYS A 59 13.69 2.35 9.74
C LYS A 59 13.74 3.37 8.60
N LEU A 60 13.21 3.03 7.42
CA LEU A 60 13.17 3.91 6.25
C LEU A 60 12.40 5.20 6.54
N ILE A 61 11.30 5.11 7.28
CA ILE A 61 10.50 6.30 7.59
C ILE A 61 11.16 7.14 8.67
N VAL A 62 11.74 6.51 9.70
CA VAL A 62 12.53 7.23 10.71
C VAL A 62 13.70 7.95 10.04
N GLU A 63 14.33 7.36 9.02
CA GLU A 63 15.38 8.02 8.23
C GLU A 63 14.85 9.22 7.43
N MET A 64 13.67 9.09 6.80
CA MET A 64 13.05 10.17 6.02
C MET A 64 12.54 11.33 6.89
N VAL A 65 11.86 11.03 7.99
CA VAL A 65 11.17 12.02 8.84
C VAL A 65 12.09 12.55 9.94
N ARG A 66 13.17 11.82 10.27
CA ARG A 66 14.10 12.09 11.38
C ARG A 66 13.43 12.15 12.77
N GLU A 67 12.21 11.64 12.87
CA GLU A 67 11.44 11.56 14.11
C GLU A 67 10.95 10.13 14.35
N PRO A 68 10.74 9.73 15.62
CA PRO A 68 10.19 8.43 15.92
C PRO A 68 8.75 8.31 15.41
N VAL A 69 8.49 7.28 14.62
CA VAL A 69 7.14 6.97 14.16
C VAL A 69 6.33 6.32 15.28
N GLY A 70 5.03 6.61 15.34
CA GLY A 70 4.15 5.96 16.30
C GLY A 70 4.08 4.44 16.06
N LYS A 71 4.05 3.64 17.12
CA LYS A 71 4.04 2.16 17.09
C LYS A 71 3.00 1.54 16.14
N CYS A 72 1.85 2.20 15.96
CA CYS A 72 0.77 1.71 15.09
C CYS A 72 0.86 2.21 13.64
N TRP A 73 1.85 3.04 13.30
CA TRP A 73 1.95 3.69 12.00
C TRP A 73 2.08 2.67 10.87
N VAL A 74 3.01 1.71 11.00
CA VAL A 74 3.27 0.67 9.98
C VAL A 74 2.02 -0.17 9.73
N ARG A 75 1.36 -0.62 10.80
CA ARG A 75 0.08 -1.35 10.70
C ARG A 75 -0.97 -0.53 9.95
N ARG A 76 -1.14 0.75 10.30
CA ARG A 76 -2.12 1.63 9.66
C ARG A 76 -1.76 1.89 8.19
N PHE A 77 -0.48 1.99 7.85
CA PHE A 77 -0.01 2.13 6.47
C PHE A 77 -0.36 0.88 5.65
N CYS A 78 -0.04 -0.31 6.18
CA CYS A 78 -0.39 -1.57 5.52
C CYS A 78 -1.89 -1.73 5.32
N GLN A 79 -2.72 -1.29 6.28
CA GLN A 79 -4.18 -1.30 6.14
C GLN A 79 -4.68 -0.32 5.08
N ARG A 80 -4.05 0.87 4.94
CA ARG A 80 -4.43 1.85 3.93
C ARG A 80 -4.14 1.36 2.51
N TYR A 81 -3.03 0.66 2.33
CA TYR A 81 -2.53 0.22 1.02
C TYR A 81 -2.57 -1.29 0.84
N GLU A 82 -3.45 -1.98 1.57
CA GLU A 82 -3.51 -3.44 1.63
C GLU A 82 -3.59 -4.09 0.24
N ASN A 83 -4.41 -3.54 -0.65
CA ASN A 83 -4.57 -4.05 -2.01
C ASN A 83 -3.29 -3.91 -2.85
N LYS A 84 -2.60 -2.75 -2.76
CA LYS A 84 -1.34 -2.51 -3.48
C LYS A 84 -0.24 -3.42 -2.95
N ILE A 85 -0.12 -3.51 -1.63
CA ILE A 85 0.89 -4.31 -0.94
C ILE A 85 0.70 -5.80 -1.25
N LYS A 86 -0.52 -6.34 -1.12
CA LYS A 86 -0.81 -7.74 -1.49
C LYS A 86 -0.42 -8.03 -2.94
N SER A 87 -0.74 -7.12 -3.88
CA SER A 87 -0.34 -7.29 -5.27
C SER A 87 1.18 -7.37 -5.45
N ILE A 88 1.95 -6.53 -4.74
CA ILE A 88 3.42 -6.54 -4.79
C ILE A 88 3.98 -7.89 -4.32
N TYR A 89 3.52 -8.39 -3.17
CA TYR A 89 4.02 -9.67 -2.63
C TYR A 89 3.60 -10.88 -3.49
N LEU A 90 2.39 -10.86 -4.06
CA LEU A 90 1.88 -11.97 -4.87
C LEU A 90 2.57 -12.06 -6.24
N ARG A 91 3.08 -10.96 -6.79
CA ARG A 91 3.76 -10.93 -8.11
C ARG A 91 4.88 -11.95 -8.25
N GLY A 92 5.74 -12.09 -7.25
CA GLY A 92 6.85 -13.05 -7.30
C GLY A 92 6.35 -14.50 -7.38
N ILE A 93 5.32 -14.82 -6.61
CA ILE A 93 4.69 -16.15 -6.59
C ILE A 93 3.93 -16.40 -7.90
N ASP A 94 3.23 -15.39 -8.42
CA ASP A 94 2.47 -15.53 -9.67
C ASP A 94 3.42 -15.67 -10.87
N GLN A 95 4.60 -15.03 -10.83
CA GLN A 95 5.62 -15.21 -11.84
C GLN A 95 6.20 -16.64 -11.81
N THR A 96 6.50 -17.20 -10.63
CA THR A 96 7.00 -18.57 -10.53
C THR A 96 5.94 -19.60 -10.94
N ARG A 97 4.67 -19.38 -10.57
CA ARG A 97 3.54 -20.19 -11.06
C ARG A 97 3.42 -20.14 -12.59
N LYS A 98 3.48 -18.95 -13.19
CA LYS A 98 3.42 -18.80 -14.64
C LYS A 98 4.54 -19.56 -15.37
N VAL A 99 5.74 -19.60 -14.81
CA VAL A 99 6.86 -20.38 -15.38
C VAL A 99 6.65 -21.88 -15.18
N ALA A 100 6.16 -22.30 -14.00
CA ALA A 100 5.84 -23.69 -13.70
C ALA A 100 4.71 -24.22 -14.58
N ASP A 101 3.73 -23.37 -14.91
CA ASP A 101 2.64 -23.65 -15.83
C ASP A 101 3.11 -23.61 -17.31
N ASN A 102 4.25 -24.23 -17.61
CA ASN A 102 4.74 -24.39 -18.96
C ASN A 102 3.74 -25.25 -19.75
N THR A 103 2.99 -24.61 -20.65
CA THR A 103 1.96 -25.21 -21.48
C THR A 103 2.48 -26.45 -22.23
N ALA A 104 3.75 -26.45 -22.65
CA ALA A 104 4.36 -27.59 -23.33
C ALA A 104 4.46 -28.86 -22.46
N HIS A 105 4.69 -28.72 -21.16
CA HIS A 105 4.71 -29.87 -20.24
C HIS A 105 3.31 -30.46 -20.02
N PHE A 106 2.29 -29.60 -19.93
CA PHE A 106 0.91 -30.05 -19.85
C PHE A 106 0.46 -30.73 -21.14
N GLU A 107 0.76 -30.14 -22.30
CA GLU A 107 0.45 -30.73 -23.61
C GLU A 107 1.10 -32.11 -23.77
N HIS A 108 2.38 -32.26 -23.42
CA HIS A 108 3.07 -33.55 -23.48
C HIS A 108 2.45 -34.59 -22.55
N PHE A 109 2.10 -34.20 -21.31
CA PHE A 109 1.42 -35.09 -20.37
C PHE A 109 0.10 -35.62 -20.95
N TYR A 110 -0.74 -34.75 -21.51
CA TYR A 110 -2.02 -35.16 -22.09
C TYR A 110 -1.89 -35.92 -23.42
N GLN A 111 -0.76 -35.80 -24.13
CA GLN A 111 -0.47 -36.61 -25.31
C GLN A 111 -0.05 -38.05 -24.95
N VAL A 112 0.70 -38.23 -23.86
CA VAL A 112 1.20 -39.55 -23.42
C VAL A 112 0.10 -40.40 -22.77
N VAL A 113 -0.91 -39.77 -22.18
CA VAL A 113 -2.04 -40.44 -21.52
C VAL A 113 -3.14 -40.87 -22.53
N ARG A 114 -2.96 -40.60 -23.82
CA ARG A 114 -3.87 -41.00 -24.90
C ARG A 114 -3.40 -42.27 -25.59
#